data_AF-Q976C5-F1
#
_entry.id   AF-Q976C5-F1
#
_cell.length_a   1.000
_cell.length_b   1.000
_cell.length_c   1.000
_cell.angle_alpha   90.00
_cell.angle_beta   90.00
_cell.angle_gamma   90.00
#
_symmetry.space_group_name_H-M   'P 1'
#
loop_
_entity.id
_entity.type
_entity.pdbx_description
1 polymer ?
#
loop_
_entity_poly.entity_id
_entity_poly.type
_entity_poly.pdbx_seq_one_letter_code
_entity_poly.pdbx_strand_id
1 'polypeptide(L)'
;MPKIDVSNLDDKKKIEILKKAVEKQGLSYVSRYLGLNKSTVNRYVNGKIQRVPDEVVEKAAELLTIEELSDIIYGLRTVEVDPTIALSVIIKAVRDEGFRNFFISLIWQYLGDYLKAASNSYIVTKDDVELFEKFVKENRAKRTADEHI
;
A
#
# COMPACT_ATOMS: atom_id res chain seq x y z
N MET A 1 1.92 -8.45 -8.33
CA MET A 1 2.22 -7.43 -7.30
C MET A 1 3.51 -6.74 -7.68
N PRO A 2 3.69 -5.44 -7.42
CA PRO A 2 5.02 -4.85 -7.55
C PRO A 2 5.96 -5.52 -6.56
N LYS A 3 7.16 -5.77 -7.04
CA LYS A 3 8.23 -6.38 -6.26
C LYS A 3 8.62 -5.46 -5.13
N ILE A 4 8.66 -6.01 -3.93
CA ILE A 4 9.25 -5.31 -2.78
C ILE A 4 10.75 -5.31 -3.01
N ASP A 5 11.34 -4.12 -2.98
CA ASP A 5 12.79 -4.00 -2.98
C ASP A 5 13.33 -4.45 -1.62
N VAL A 6 14.06 -5.57 -1.63
CA VAL A 6 14.63 -6.19 -0.44
C VAL A 6 16.13 -5.88 -0.27
N SER A 7 16.72 -5.12 -1.21
CA SER A 7 18.16 -4.83 -1.22
C SER A 7 18.64 -4.15 0.06
N ASN A 8 17.79 -3.30 0.65
CA ASN A 8 18.06 -2.55 1.87
C ASN A 8 17.68 -3.29 3.17
N LEU A 9 17.17 -4.52 3.08
CA LEU A 9 16.84 -5.32 4.27
C LEU A 9 18.09 -6.01 4.84
N ASP A 10 18.18 -6.07 6.16
CA ASP A 10 19.19 -6.90 6.82
C ASP A 10 18.91 -8.40 6.63
N ASP A 11 19.96 -9.23 6.74
CA ASP A 11 19.86 -10.68 6.53
C ASP A 11 18.84 -11.35 7.48
N LYS A 12 18.65 -10.79 8.68
CA LYS A 12 17.68 -11.31 9.65
C LYS A 12 16.25 -11.13 9.14
N LYS A 13 15.89 -9.94 8.65
CA LYS A 13 14.58 -9.67 8.05
C LYS A 13 14.37 -10.51 6.80
N LYS A 14 15.39 -10.69 5.98
CA LYS A 14 15.34 -11.58 4.80
C LYS A 14 15.01 -13.02 5.19
N ILE A 15 15.64 -13.55 6.24
CA ILE A 15 15.32 -14.88 6.78
C ILE A 15 13.90 -14.93 7.34
N GLU A 16 13.47 -13.92 8.09
CA GLU A 16 12.11 -13.87 8.67
C GLU A 16 11.03 -13.84 7.59
N ILE A 17 11.23 -13.10 6.49
CA ILE A 17 10.33 -13.15 5.32
C ILE A 17 10.19 -14.59 4.80
N LEU A 18 11.31 -15.26 4.56
CA LEU A 18 11.31 -16.62 4.05
C LEU A 18 10.66 -17.61 5.04
N LYS A 19 10.94 -17.44 6.33
CA LYS A 19 10.38 -18.26 7.41
C LYS A 19 8.86 -18.10 7.49
N LYS A 20 8.35 -16.86 7.47
CA LYS A 20 6.90 -16.59 7.48
C LYS A 20 6.20 -17.19 6.26
N ALA A 21 6.82 -17.11 5.08
CA ALA A 21 6.28 -17.73 3.87
C ALA A 21 6.17 -19.26 4.02
N VAL A 22 7.18 -19.90 4.61
CA VAL A 22 7.19 -21.35 4.90
C VAL A 22 6.17 -21.74 5.97
N GLU A 23 6.00 -20.94 7.02
CA GLU A 23 4.97 -21.17 8.05
C GLU A 23 3.56 -21.13 7.47
N LYS A 24 3.30 -20.17 6.55
CA LYS A 24 1.99 -19.96 5.94
C LYS A 24 1.63 -21.00 4.88
N GLN A 25 2.56 -21.29 3.96
CA GLN A 25 2.29 -22.10 2.77
C GLN A 25 2.89 -23.53 2.84
N GLY A 26 3.76 -23.77 3.81
CA GLY A 26 4.49 -25.03 3.97
C GLY A 26 5.76 -25.13 3.11
N LEU A 27 6.79 -25.76 3.67
CA LEU A 27 8.12 -25.90 3.06
C LEU A 27 8.07 -26.48 1.64
N SER A 28 7.20 -27.47 1.40
CA SER A 28 7.10 -28.15 0.11
C SER A 28 6.56 -27.25 -1.00
N TYR A 29 5.59 -26.38 -0.69
CA TYR A 29 5.05 -25.44 -1.66
C TYR A 29 6.07 -24.34 -1.96
N VAL A 30 6.60 -23.70 -0.91
CA VAL A 30 7.56 -22.60 -1.02
C VAL A 30 8.80 -23.04 -1.80
N SER A 31 9.34 -24.23 -1.54
CA SER A 31 10.52 -24.72 -2.26
C SER A 31 10.26 -24.85 -3.77
N ARG A 32 9.09 -25.36 -4.17
CA ARG A 32 8.70 -25.44 -5.59
C ARG A 32 8.52 -24.06 -6.21
N TYR A 33 7.85 -23.16 -5.49
CA TYR A 33 7.59 -21.79 -5.94
C TYR A 33 8.89 -21.00 -6.16
N LEU A 34 9.87 -21.17 -5.26
CA LEU A 34 11.19 -20.54 -5.36
C LEU A 34 12.11 -21.21 -6.40
N GLY A 35 11.78 -22.40 -6.89
CA GLY A 35 12.65 -23.18 -7.76
C GLY A 35 13.87 -23.76 -7.04
N LEU A 36 13.78 -23.97 -5.72
CA LEU A 36 14.87 -24.45 -4.88
C LEU A 36 14.56 -25.84 -4.32
N ASN A 37 15.60 -26.58 -3.96
CA ASN A 37 15.42 -27.83 -3.24
C ASN A 37 14.95 -27.57 -1.78
N LYS A 38 14.19 -28.50 -1.19
CA LYS A 38 13.67 -28.35 0.18
C LYS A 38 14.78 -28.19 1.22
N SER A 39 15.92 -28.81 1.01
CA SER A 39 17.06 -28.76 1.92
C SER A 39 17.66 -27.35 2.01
N THR A 40 17.79 -26.66 0.89
CA THR A 40 18.29 -25.30 0.76
C THR A 40 17.35 -24.32 1.45
N VAL A 41 16.05 -24.40 1.18
CA VAL A 41 15.05 -23.56 1.88
C VAL A 41 15.09 -23.83 3.39
N ASN A 42 15.14 -25.10 3.79
CA ASN A 42 15.23 -25.47 5.20
C ASN A 42 16.53 -24.97 5.86
N ARG A 43 17.65 -24.91 5.13
CA ARG A 43 18.91 -24.34 5.63
C ARG A 43 18.84 -22.84 5.83
N TYR A 44 18.15 -22.10 4.96
CA TYR A 44 17.92 -20.68 5.14
C TYR A 44 17.04 -20.41 6.37
N VAL A 45 15.87 -21.07 6.45
CA VAL A 45 14.90 -20.86 7.53
C VAL A 45 15.49 -21.19 8.91
N ASN A 46 16.35 -22.20 9.00
CA ASN A 46 17.01 -22.58 10.25
C ASN A 46 18.33 -21.81 10.50
N GLY A 47 18.64 -20.77 9.72
CA GLY A 47 19.84 -19.94 9.91
C GLY A 47 21.18 -20.64 9.66
N LYS A 48 21.18 -21.83 9.05
CA LYS A 48 22.40 -22.55 8.65
C LYS A 48 23.11 -21.89 7.47
N ILE A 49 22.39 -21.07 6.70
CA ILE A 49 22.95 -20.12 5.75
C ILE A 49 22.31 -18.78 6.07
N GLN A 50 23.13 -17.79 6.42
CA GLN A 50 22.66 -16.47 6.83
C GLN A 50 22.31 -15.58 5.63
N ARG A 51 23.06 -15.71 4.54
CA ARG A 51 22.89 -14.86 3.35
C ARG A 51 21.94 -15.52 2.35
N VAL A 52 20.75 -14.96 2.23
CA VAL A 52 19.73 -15.38 1.26
C VAL A 52 19.79 -14.45 0.05
N PRO A 53 19.86 -14.98 -1.20
CA PRO A 53 19.83 -14.14 -2.40
C PRO A 53 18.56 -13.29 -2.47
N ASP A 54 18.69 -12.03 -2.89
CA ASP A 54 17.57 -11.08 -2.95
C ASP A 54 16.41 -11.60 -3.81
N GLU A 55 16.70 -12.20 -4.95
CA GLU A 55 15.69 -12.83 -5.83
C GLU A 55 14.84 -13.91 -5.13
N VAL A 56 15.40 -14.61 -4.15
CA VAL A 56 14.69 -15.63 -3.37
C VAL A 56 13.78 -14.95 -2.36
N VAL A 57 14.26 -13.88 -1.73
CA VAL A 57 13.49 -13.10 -0.75
C VAL A 57 12.34 -12.34 -1.44
N GLU A 58 12.60 -11.74 -2.61
CA GLU A 58 11.57 -11.07 -3.43
C GLU A 58 10.42 -12.03 -3.74
N LYS A 59 10.71 -13.22 -4.25
CA LYS A 59 9.69 -14.24 -4.54
C LYS A 59 8.99 -14.72 -3.26
N ALA A 60 9.71 -14.91 -2.17
CA ALA A 60 9.09 -15.30 -0.91
C ALA A 60 8.13 -14.22 -0.38
N ALA A 61 8.49 -12.94 -0.54
CA ALA A 61 7.67 -11.80 -0.14
C ALA A 61 6.34 -11.73 -0.93
N GLU A 62 6.31 -12.18 -2.18
CA GLU A 62 5.07 -12.27 -2.98
C GLU A 62 4.02 -13.22 -2.37
N LEU A 63 4.40 -14.12 -1.46
CA LEU A 63 3.49 -15.04 -0.77
C LEU A 63 2.87 -14.44 0.51
N LEU A 64 3.33 -13.26 0.92
CA LEU A 64 2.94 -12.58 2.15
C LEU A 64 2.01 -11.40 1.87
N THR A 65 1.16 -11.10 2.83
CA THR A 65 0.37 -9.86 2.79
C THR A 65 1.23 -8.66 3.20
N ILE A 66 0.74 -7.45 2.93
CA ILE A 66 1.47 -6.22 3.26
C ILE A 66 1.61 -6.04 4.76
N GLU A 67 0.61 -6.46 5.54
CA GLU A 67 0.66 -6.44 6.99
C GLU A 67 1.73 -7.39 7.51
N GLU A 68 1.79 -8.62 6.98
CA GLU A 68 2.82 -9.60 7.37
C GLU A 68 4.23 -9.08 7.04
N LEU A 69 4.40 -8.46 5.87
CA LEU A 69 5.67 -7.86 5.46
C LEU A 69 6.01 -6.62 6.30
N SER A 70 5.02 -5.78 6.61
CA SER A 70 5.19 -4.60 7.45
C SER A 70 5.61 -5.00 8.87
N ASP A 71 4.98 -6.03 9.44
CA ASP A 71 5.33 -6.56 10.76
C ASP A 71 6.78 -7.07 10.79
N ILE A 72 7.26 -7.69 9.70
CA ILE A 72 8.64 -8.17 9.63
C ILE A 72 9.63 -7.02 9.41
N ILE A 73 9.31 -6.08 8.53
CA ILE A 73 10.23 -5.01 8.12
C ILE A 73 10.31 -3.90 9.17
N TYR A 74 9.18 -3.53 9.77
CA TYR A 74 9.03 -2.39 10.66
C TYR A 74 8.60 -2.78 12.08
N GLY A 75 8.00 -3.97 12.28
CA GLY A 75 7.44 -4.38 13.58
C GLY A 75 6.22 -3.54 13.96
N LEU A 76 5.97 -3.42 15.27
CA LEU A 76 4.91 -2.57 15.84
C LEU A 76 5.22 -1.05 15.76
N ARG A 77 6.29 -0.65 15.06
CA ARG A 77 6.70 0.75 14.99
C ARG A 77 5.87 1.47 13.92
N THR A 78 5.30 2.61 14.28
CA THR A 78 4.83 3.58 13.29
C THR A 78 6.02 4.00 12.45
N VAL A 79 5.93 3.84 11.12
CA VAL A 79 6.92 4.40 10.21
C VAL A 79 6.75 5.92 10.25
N GLU A 80 7.79 6.63 10.66
CA GLU A 80 7.79 8.09 10.63
C GLU A 80 7.96 8.52 9.17
N VAL A 81 6.85 8.90 8.55
CA VAL A 81 6.83 9.38 7.16
C VAL A 81 6.73 10.90 7.21
N ASP A 82 7.81 11.58 6.84
CA ASP A 82 7.81 13.03 6.71
C ASP A 82 7.09 13.50 5.42
N PRO A 83 6.71 14.79 5.33
CA PRO A 83 6.03 15.32 4.15
C PRO A 83 6.80 15.18 2.83
N THR A 84 8.13 15.14 2.87
CA THR A 84 8.99 14.99 1.68
C THR A 84 8.90 13.56 1.14
N ILE A 85 8.95 12.57 2.03
CA ILE A 85 8.77 11.16 1.68
C ILE A 85 7.37 10.96 1.10
N ALA A 86 6.34 11.50 1.76
CA ALA A 86 4.97 11.43 1.26
C ALA A 86 4.85 12.04 -0.16
N LEU A 87 5.41 13.23 -0.37
CA LEU A 87 5.41 13.88 -1.68
C LEU A 87 6.13 13.06 -2.75
N SER A 88 7.25 12.41 -2.40
CA SER A 88 8.00 11.55 -3.33
C SER A 88 7.18 10.36 -3.83
N VAL A 89 6.38 9.74 -2.95
CA VAL A 89 5.46 8.64 -3.28
C VAL A 89 4.39 9.12 -4.26
N ILE A 90 3.83 10.31 -4.02
CA ILE A 90 2.85 10.92 -4.93
C ILE A 90 3.47 11.20 -6.30
N ILE A 91 4.66 11.81 -6.36
CA ILE A 91 5.35 12.08 -7.63
C ILE A 91 5.61 10.78 -8.39
N LYS A 92 6.01 9.70 -7.70
CA LYS A 92 6.21 8.38 -8.32
C LYS A 92 4.90 7.84 -8.88
N ALA A 93 3.80 7.88 -8.13
CA ALA A 93 2.48 7.48 -8.61
C ALA A 93 2.00 8.31 -9.81
N VAL A 94 2.33 9.59 -9.87
CA VAL A 94 2.02 10.42 -11.05
C VAL A 94 2.82 9.98 -12.27
N ARG A 95 4.10 9.61 -12.11
CA ARG A 95 5.01 9.34 -13.24
C ARG A 95 5.05 7.89 -13.71
N ASP A 96 4.64 6.94 -12.88
CA ASP A 96 4.74 5.50 -13.13
C ASP A 96 3.38 4.84 -12.98
N GLU A 97 2.77 4.42 -14.10
CA GLU A 97 1.43 3.82 -14.11
C GLU A 97 1.35 2.48 -13.37
N GLY A 98 2.42 1.67 -13.42
CA GLY A 98 2.48 0.40 -12.72
C GLY A 98 2.46 0.60 -11.21
N PHE A 99 3.28 1.54 -10.73
CA PHE A 99 3.27 1.93 -9.33
C PHE A 99 1.95 2.60 -8.93
N ARG A 100 1.39 3.46 -9.79
CA ARG A 100 0.11 4.16 -9.55
C ARG A 100 -1.02 3.19 -9.25
N ASN A 101 -1.23 2.21 -10.13
CA ASN A 101 -2.35 1.28 -10.02
C ASN A 101 -2.23 0.43 -8.76
N PHE A 102 -1.01 -0.01 -8.43
CA PHE A 102 -0.74 -0.66 -7.16
C PHE A 102 -1.04 0.25 -5.97
N PHE A 103 -0.48 1.46 -5.95
CA PHE A 103 -0.64 2.39 -4.83
C PHE A 103 -2.12 2.73 -4.58
N ILE A 104 -2.90 2.97 -5.64
CA ILE A 104 -4.34 3.19 -5.54
C ILE A 104 -5.06 1.95 -4.98
N SER A 105 -4.69 0.74 -5.41
CA SER A 105 -5.28 -0.49 -4.86
C SER A 105 -5.04 -0.63 -3.36
N LEU A 106 -3.86 -0.22 -2.87
CA LEU A 106 -3.57 -0.20 -1.43
C LEU A 106 -4.42 0.81 -0.69
N ILE A 107 -4.49 2.04 -1.21
CA ILE A 107 -5.32 3.08 -0.60
C ILE A 107 -6.78 2.62 -0.50
N TRP A 108 -7.33 2.00 -1.55
CA TRP A 108 -8.69 1.48 -1.50
C TRP A 108 -8.87 0.33 -0.51
N GLN A 109 -7.92 -0.61 -0.47
CA GLN A 109 -7.98 -1.76 0.43
C GLN A 109 -7.92 -1.34 1.91
N TYR A 110 -7.09 -0.36 2.25
CA TYR A 110 -6.80 0.00 3.64
C TYR A 110 -7.53 1.24 4.13
N LEU A 111 -7.73 2.22 3.24
CA LEU A 111 -8.28 3.53 3.56
C LEU A 111 -9.60 3.80 2.83
N GLY A 112 -10.12 2.85 2.06
CA GLY A 112 -11.31 3.03 1.23
C GLY A 112 -12.53 3.50 2.02
N ASP A 113 -12.72 3.03 3.25
CA ASP A 113 -13.86 3.45 4.07
C ASP A 113 -13.71 4.90 4.58
N TYR A 114 -12.49 5.34 4.88
CA TYR A 114 -12.20 6.75 5.20
C TYR A 114 -12.41 7.65 3.98
N LEU A 115 -12.00 7.19 2.79
CA LEU A 115 -12.23 7.91 1.54
C LEU A 115 -13.71 8.02 1.21
N LYS A 116 -14.49 6.96 1.41
CA LYS A 116 -15.95 6.98 1.23
C LYS A 116 -16.61 7.97 2.18
N ALA A 117 -16.22 7.95 3.46
CA ALA A 117 -16.71 8.89 4.46
C ALA A 117 -16.39 10.35 4.10
N ALA A 118 -15.16 10.62 3.63
CA ALA A 118 -14.76 11.93 3.14
C ALA A 118 -15.47 12.32 1.82
N SER A 119 -15.78 11.35 0.95
CA SER A 119 -16.49 11.60 -0.31
C SER A 119 -17.98 11.89 -0.13
N ASN A 120 -18.57 11.46 1.00
CA ASN A 120 -19.93 11.83 1.40
C ASN A 120 -20.02 13.28 1.91
N SER A 121 -18.89 13.96 2.09
CA SER A 121 -18.82 15.40 2.33
C SER A 121 -18.28 16.10 1.08
N TYR A 122 -19.12 16.89 0.42
CA TYR A 122 -18.70 17.78 -0.64
C TYR A 122 -18.09 19.04 -0.01
N ILE A 123 -16.81 19.32 -0.29
CA ILE A 123 -16.20 20.60 0.09
C ILE A 123 -16.75 21.65 -0.87
N VAL A 124 -17.68 22.46 -0.38
CA VAL A 124 -18.26 23.58 -1.13
C VAL A 124 -17.15 24.58 -1.48
N THR A 125 -16.91 24.74 -2.78
CA THR A 125 -15.98 25.74 -3.31
C THR A 125 -16.69 27.07 -3.56
N LYS A 126 -15.94 28.14 -3.79
CA LYS A 126 -16.54 29.44 -4.18
C LYS A 126 -17.37 29.32 -5.46
N ASP A 127 -16.86 28.57 -6.44
CA ASP A 127 -17.54 28.37 -7.72
C ASP A 127 -18.90 27.69 -7.54
N ASP A 128 -19.01 26.78 -6.55
CA ASP A 128 -20.28 26.13 -6.21
C ASP A 128 -21.29 27.09 -5.59
N VAL A 129 -20.82 28.01 -4.74
CA VAL A 129 -21.68 29.06 -4.15
C VAL A 129 -22.19 29.98 -5.25
N GLU A 130 -21.31 30.41 -6.16
CA GLU A 130 -21.69 31.26 -7.29
C GLU A 130 -22.67 30.55 -8.24
N LEU A 131 -22.47 29.25 -8.48
CA LEU A 131 -23.37 28.43 -9.29
C LEU A 131 -24.73 28.28 -8.61
N PHE A 132 -24.76 28.03 -7.30
CA PHE A 132 -25.98 27.95 -6.51
C PHE A 132 -26.75 29.27 -6.50
N GLU A 133 -26.06 30.39 -6.25
CA GLU A 133 -26.68 31.72 -6.29
C GLU A 133 -27.30 32.03 -7.66
N LYS A 134 -26.59 31.73 -8.75
CA LYS A 134 -27.14 31.88 -10.11
C LYS A 134 -28.36 31.01 -10.32
N PHE A 135 -28.28 29.73 -9.95
CA PHE A 135 -29.40 28.80 -10.09
C PHE A 135 -30.64 29.27 -9.31
N VAL A 136 -30.46 29.77 -8.08
CA VAL A 136 -31.56 30.28 -7.24
C VAL A 136 -32.15 31.58 -7.81
N LYS A 137 -31.31 32.52 -8.27
CA LYS A 137 -31.75 33.77 -8.91
C LYS A 137 -32.50 33.52 -10.22
N GLU A 138 -32.13 32.49 -10.97
CA GLU A 138 -32.72 32.17 -12.28
C GLU A 138 -33.98 31.30 -12.17
N ASN A 139 -34.09 30.43 -11.16
CA ASN A 139 -35.15 29.40 -11.09
C ASN A 139 -36.15 29.58 -9.93
N ARG A 140 -35.99 30.56 -9.03
CA ARG A 140 -36.96 30.84 -7.96
C ARG A 140 -37.58 32.23 -8.08
N ALA A 141 -38.81 32.37 -7.57
CA ALA A 141 -39.47 33.67 -7.44
C ALA A 141 -38.63 34.58 -6.52
N LYS A 142 -38.42 35.84 -6.93
CA LYS A 142 -37.53 36.82 -6.27
C LYS A 142 -37.54 36.79 -4.74
N ARG A 143 -38.72 36.71 -4.12
CA ARG A 143 -38.87 36.69 -2.66
C ARG A 143 -38.18 35.51 -1.97
N THR A 144 -38.15 34.34 -2.60
CA THR A 144 -37.52 33.14 -2.05
C THR A 144 -36.02 33.10 -2.35
N ALA A 145 -35.56 33.84 -3.35
CA ALA A 145 -34.13 33.97 -3.65
C ALA A 145 -33.44 34.90 -2.64
N ASP A 146 -34.08 36.02 -2.28
CA ASP A 146 -33.54 37.00 -1.33
C ASP A 146 -33.54 36.51 0.14
N GLU A 147 -34.31 35.47 0.47
CA GLU A 147 -34.37 34.87 1.82
C GLU A 147 -33.32 33.76 2.06
N HIS A 148 -32.65 33.26 1.00
CA HIS A 148 -31.77 32.08 1.05
C HIS A 148 -30.34 32.33 0.53
N ILE A 149 -30.03 33.56 0.10
CA ILE A 149 -28.69 34.07 -0.24
C ILE A 149 -28.25 34.97 0.91
#